data_AF-A0A0N7KKG9-F1
#
_entry.id   AF-A0A0N7KKG9-F1
#
_cell.length_a   1.000
_cell.length_b   1.000
_cell.length_c   1.000
_cell.angle_alpha   90.00
_cell.angle_beta   90.00
_cell.angle_gamma   90.00
#
_symmetry.space_group_name_H-M   'P 1'
#
loop_
_entity.id
_entity.type
_entity.pdbx_description
1 polymer ?
#
loop_
_entity_poly.entity_id
_entity_poly.type
_entity_poly.pdbx_seq_one_letter_code
_entity_poly.pdbx_strand_id
1 'polypeptide(L)'
;LEVANKNGSADTKSLQENIEARTKQLMPLYTQIAIRFAELHDTSLRMAAKGVIKKVVDWEESRSFFYKRLRRRISEDVLAKEIRAVAGEQFSHQPAIELIKKWYSASHAAEWDDDDAFVAWMDNPENYKDYIQYLKAQRVSQSLSSLSDSSSDLQALPQGLSMLLDKMDPSRRAQLVEEIRKVLG
;
A
#
# COMPACT_ATOMS: atom_id res chain seq x y z
N LEU A 1 22.37 -82.62 13.01
CA LEU A 1 21.45 -81.58 13.52
C LEU A 1 21.53 -80.40 12.55
N GLU A 2 20.86 -80.51 11.42
CA GLU A 2 20.98 -79.55 10.31
C GLU A 2 19.62 -79.39 9.63
N VAL A 3 18.59 -79.10 10.42
CA VAL A 3 17.23 -78.87 9.92
C VAL A 3 16.58 -77.76 10.76
N ALA A 4 17.08 -76.53 10.64
CA ALA A 4 16.41 -75.35 11.20
C ALA A 4 17.01 -74.03 10.67
N ASN A 5 16.98 -73.78 9.35
CA ASN A 5 17.05 -72.38 8.86
C ASN A 5 16.63 -72.14 7.40
N LYS A 6 16.30 -73.17 6.61
CA LYS A 6 15.92 -72.97 5.20
C LYS A 6 14.48 -72.47 5.00
N ASN A 7 13.56 -72.73 5.93
CA ASN A 7 12.15 -72.35 5.77
C ASN A 7 11.88 -70.88 6.09
N GLY A 8 12.63 -70.25 7.01
CA GLY A 8 12.46 -68.83 7.34
C GLY A 8 12.91 -67.88 6.22
N SER A 9 13.87 -68.27 5.37
CA SER A 9 14.32 -67.44 4.25
C SER A 9 13.40 -67.55 3.02
N ALA A 10 12.76 -68.70 2.83
CA ALA A 10 11.79 -68.91 1.74
C ALA A 10 10.46 -68.19 2.02
N ASP A 11 9.96 -68.23 3.25
CA ASP A 11 8.73 -67.51 3.65
C ASP A 11 8.91 -66.00 3.67
N THR A 12 10.08 -65.51 4.08
CA THR A 12 10.39 -64.07 4.03
C THR A 12 10.51 -63.57 2.60
N LYS A 13 11.04 -64.39 1.69
CA LYS A 13 11.12 -64.06 0.27
C LYS A 13 9.75 -64.04 -0.40
N SER A 14 8.89 -65.02 -0.14
CA SER A 14 7.51 -65.04 -0.67
C SER A 14 6.68 -63.87 -0.13
N LEU A 15 6.85 -63.52 1.14
CA LEU A 15 6.22 -62.34 1.75
C LEU A 15 6.69 -61.05 1.07
N GLN A 16 7.99 -60.93 0.80
CA GLN A 16 8.56 -59.77 0.12
C GLN A 16 8.00 -59.62 -1.30
N GLU A 17 7.91 -60.71 -2.06
CA GLU A 17 7.31 -60.71 -3.41
C GLU A 17 5.84 -60.26 -3.38
N ASN A 18 5.07 -60.71 -2.37
CA ASN A 18 3.68 -60.27 -2.17
C ASN A 18 3.57 -58.79 -1.81
N ILE A 19 4.48 -58.27 -0.97
CA ILE A 19 4.56 -56.85 -0.62
C ILE A 19 4.89 -56.01 -1.86
N GLU A 20 5.85 -56.43 -2.68
CA GLU A 20 6.23 -55.73 -3.91
C GLU A 20 5.10 -55.74 -4.94
N ALA A 21 4.44 -56.88 -5.14
CA ALA A 21 3.27 -56.98 -6.01
C ALA A 21 2.15 -56.03 -5.55
N ARG A 22 1.85 -56.00 -4.23
CA ARG A 22 0.83 -55.12 -3.68
C ARG A 22 1.22 -53.64 -3.77
N THR A 23 2.49 -53.32 -3.52
CA THR A 23 3.05 -51.97 -3.65
C THR A 23 2.89 -51.49 -5.09
N LYS A 24 3.26 -52.31 -6.07
CA LYS A 24 3.11 -52.00 -7.50
C LYS A 24 1.64 -51.80 -7.90
N GLN A 25 0.73 -52.60 -7.37
CA GLN A 25 -0.72 -52.44 -7.60
C GLN A 25 -1.26 -51.12 -7.02
N LEU A 26 -0.81 -50.73 -5.82
CA LEU A 26 -1.30 -49.55 -5.12
C LEU A 26 -0.62 -48.24 -5.57
N MET A 27 0.56 -48.32 -6.18
CA MET A 27 1.38 -47.16 -6.53
C MET A 27 0.62 -46.09 -7.33
N PRO A 28 -0.16 -46.42 -8.39
CA PRO A 28 -0.89 -45.41 -9.15
C PRO A 28 -1.93 -44.66 -8.30
N LEU A 29 -2.64 -45.37 -7.42
CA LEU A 29 -3.65 -44.79 -6.53
C LEU A 29 -2.99 -43.88 -5.49
N TYR A 30 -1.93 -44.34 -4.82
CA TYR A 30 -1.23 -43.52 -3.82
C TYR A 30 -0.54 -42.31 -4.44
N THR A 31 -0.10 -42.41 -5.70
CA THR A 31 0.41 -41.25 -6.45
C THR A 31 -0.69 -40.20 -6.64
N GLN A 32 -1.91 -40.61 -7.04
CA GLN A 32 -3.04 -39.68 -7.15
C GLN A 32 -3.41 -39.05 -5.81
N ILE A 33 -3.38 -39.83 -4.72
CA ILE A 33 -3.61 -39.31 -3.35
C ILE A 33 -2.54 -38.28 -2.98
N ALA A 34 -1.27 -38.56 -3.26
CA ALA A 34 -0.17 -37.64 -2.98
C ALA A 34 -0.28 -36.34 -3.79
N ILE A 35 -0.68 -36.42 -5.07
CA ILE A 35 -0.97 -35.24 -5.90
C ILE A 35 -2.12 -34.44 -5.27
N ARG A 36 -3.23 -35.09 -4.92
CA ARG A 36 -4.37 -34.39 -4.32
C ARG A 36 -4.02 -33.74 -2.99
N PHE A 37 -3.17 -34.40 -2.19
CA PHE A 37 -2.64 -33.84 -0.95
C PHE A 37 -1.82 -32.56 -1.21
N ALA A 38 -0.95 -32.57 -2.23
CA ALA A 38 -0.22 -31.38 -2.65
C ALA A 38 -1.16 -30.27 -3.14
N GLU A 39 -2.16 -30.57 -3.96
CA GLU A 39 -3.14 -29.59 -4.45
C GLU A 39 -3.93 -28.89 -3.32
N LEU A 40 -4.22 -29.59 -2.22
CA LEU A 40 -4.89 -28.99 -1.05
C LEU A 40 -4.04 -27.90 -0.38
N HIS A 41 -2.72 -27.92 -0.58
CA HIS A 41 -1.83 -26.85 -0.15
C HIS A 41 -1.85 -25.65 -1.12
N ASP A 42 -2.17 -25.86 -2.40
CA ASP A 42 -2.11 -24.84 -3.44
C ASP A 42 -3.47 -24.18 -3.68
N THR A 43 -4.09 -23.72 -2.59
CA THR A 43 -5.41 -23.06 -2.62
C THR A 43 -5.29 -21.54 -2.45
N SER A 44 -6.14 -20.80 -3.17
CA SER A 44 -6.27 -19.34 -3.03
C SER A 44 -6.61 -18.94 -1.58
N LEU A 45 -7.39 -19.75 -0.88
CA LEU A 45 -7.69 -19.56 0.54
C LEU A 45 -6.44 -19.68 1.42
N ARG A 46 -5.55 -20.64 1.14
CA ARG A 46 -4.26 -20.74 1.84
C ARG A 46 -3.35 -19.56 1.54
N MET A 47 -3.35 -19.06 0.30
CA MET A 47 -2.65 -17.82 -0.06
C MET A 47 -3.17 -16.62 0.74
N ALA A 48 -4.49 -16.47 0.87
CA ALA A 48 -5.10 -15.40 1.66
C ALA A 48 -4.79 -15.55 3.17
N ALA A 49 -4.89 -16.76 3.72
CA ALA A 49 -4.57 -17.04 5.11
C ALA A 49 -3.09 -16.80 5.45
N LYS A 50 -2.19 -16.94 4.46
CA LYS A 50 -0.76 -16.59 4.59
C LYS A 50 -0.48 -15.11 4.35
N GLY A 51 -1.48 -14.31 3.98
CA GLY A 51 -1.34 -12.88 3.73
C GLY A 51 -0.54 -12.52 2.48
N VAL A 52 -0.25 -13.48 1.59
CA VAL A 52 0.47 -13.21 0.34
C VAL A 52 -0.42 -12.53 -0.71
N ILE A 53 -1.73 -12.67 -0.58
CA ILE A 53 -2.74 -11.95 -1.36
C ILE A 53 -3.71 -11.23 -0.42
N LYS A 54 -4.30 -10.13 -0.90
CA LYS A 54 -5.25 -9.34 -0.10
C LYS A 54 -6.66 -9.94 -0.04
N LYS A 55 -7.13 -10.54 -1.14
CA LYS A 55 -8.50 -11.07 -1.26
C LYS A 55 -8.57 -12.13 -2.36
N VAL A 56 -9.37 -13.17 -2.15
CA VAL A 56 -9.80 -14.12 -3.20
C VAL A 56 -11.01 -13.52 -3.89
N VAL A 57 -11.02 -13.52 -5.22
CA VAL A 57 -12.05 -12.85 -6.03
C VAL A 57 -12.74 -13.88 -6.91
N ASP A 58 -14.06 -13.91 -6.87
CA ASP A 58 -14.86 -14.75 -7.75
C ASP A 58 -14.82 -14.23 -9.18
N TRP A 59 -14.71 -15.15 -10.14
CA TRP A 59 -14.49 -14.80 -11.54
C TRP A 59 -15.64 -13.95 -12.11
N GLU A 60 -16.88 -14.26 -11.73
CA GLU A 60 -18.09 -13.56 -12.20
C GLU A 60 -18.10 -12.08 -11.81
N GLU A 61 -17.57 -11.75 -10.62
CA GLU A 61 -17.52 -10.37 -10.11
C GLU A 61 -16.18 -9.66 -10.42
N SER A 62 -15.20 -10.39 -10.98
CA SER A 62 -13.82 -9.94 -11.14
C SER A 62 -13.70 -8.59 -11.86
N ARG A 63 -14.47 -8.39 -12.94
CA ARG A 63 -14.45 -7.14 -13.71
C ARG A 63 -14.87 -5.95 -12.87
N SER A 64 -15.99 -6.06 -12.14
CA SER A 64 -16.52 -5.00 -11.29
C SER A 64 -15.55 -4.70 -10.15
N PHE A 65 -15.04 -5.75 -9.50
CA PHE A 65 -14.07 -5.64 -8.42
C PHE A 65 -12.79 -4.91 -8.85
N PHE A 66 -12.16 -5.35 -9.94
CA PHE A 66 -10.90 -4.74 -10.41
C PHE A 66 -11.10 -3.35 -11.00
N TYR A 67 -12.25 -3.07 -11.62
CA TYR A 67 -12.58 -1.71 -12.08
C TYR A 67 -12.58 -0.71 -10.92
N LYS A 68 -13.30 -1.02 -9.83
CA LYS A 68 -13.38 -0.17 -8.64
C LYS A 68 -12.01 -0.02 -7.98
N ARG A 69 -11.31 -1.14 -7.78
CA ARG A 69 -10.00 -1.16 -7.14
C ARG A 69 -8.95 -0.37 -7.93
N LEU A 70 -8.96 -0.48 -9.26
CA LEU A 70 -8.05 0.29 -10.11
C LEU A 70 -8.37 1.79 -10.07
N ARG A 71 -9.65 2.16 -10.18
CA ARG A 71 -10.09 3.56 -10.07
C ARG A 71 -9.65 4.18 -8.75
N ARG A 72 -9.80 3.45 -7.64
CA ARG A 72 -9.27 3.85 -6.34
C ARG A 72 -7.75 4.04 -6.36
N ARG A 73 -6.98 3.07 -6.86
CA ARG A 73 -5.51 3.16 -6.86
C ARG A 73 -4.98 4.35 -7.67
N ILE A 74 -5.62 4.65 -8.79
CA ILE A 74 -5.30 5.85 -9.58
C ILE A 74 -5.61 7.11 -8.78
N SER A 75 -6.76 7.15 -8.11
CA SER A 75 -7.19 8.27 -7.28
C SER A 75 -6.23 8.53 -6.11
N GLU A 76 -5.84 7.47 -5.40
CA GLU A 76 -4.82 7.52 -4.35
C GLU A 76 -3.48 8.05 -4.87
N ASP A 77 -3.03 7.58 -6.04
CA ASP A 77 -1.75 8.02 -6.61
C ASP A 77 -1.78 9.48 -7.08
N VAL A 78 -2.89 9.96 -7.62
CA VAL A 78 -3.08 11.37 -7.99
C VAL A 78 -2.95 12.27 -6.77
N LEU A 79 -3.69 11.99 -5.69
CA LEU A 79 -3.62 12.78 -4.47
C LEU A 79 -2.25 12.63 -3.77
N ALA A 80 -1.66 11.43 -3.78
CA ALA A 80 -0.33 11.22 -3.24
C ALA A 80 0.75 11.98 -4.02
N LYS A 81 0.60 12.14 -5.33
CA LYS A 81 1.48 13.02 -6.14
C LYS A 81 1.33 14.48 -5.74
N GLU A 82 0.11 14.95 -5.53
CA GLU A 82 -0.13 16.33 -5.07
C GLU A 82 0.49 16.57 -3.69
N ILE A 83 0.28 15.66 -2.74
CA ILE A 83 0.88 15.74 -1.40
C ILE A 83 2.40 15.78 -1.50
N ARG A 84 3.02 14.94 -2.33
CA ARG A 84 4.48 14.93 -2.50
C ARG A 84 5.01 16.21 -3.15
N ALA A 85 4.29 16.75 -4.14
CA ALA A 85 4.65 18.04 -4.72
C ALA A 85 4.64 19.16 -3.66
N VAL A 86 3.66 19.13 -2.75
CA VAL A 86 3.55 20.08 -1.65
C VAL A 86 4.56 19.83 -0.53
N ALA A 87 4.79 18.60 -0.10
CA ALA A 87 5.66 18.29 1.03
C ALA A 87 7.16 18.26 0.66
N GLY A 88 7.48 18.09 -0.62
CA GLY A 88 8.85 18.02 -1.15
C GLY A 88 9.31 16.58 -1.43
N GLU A 89 10.42 16.44 -2.17
CA GLU A 89 10.92 15.15 -2.68
C GLU A 89 11.30 14.14 -1.60
N GLN A 90 11.52 14.61 -0.37
CA GLN A 90 11.79 13.74 0.79
C GLN A 90 10.55 12.97 1.25
N PHE A 91 9.35 13.37 0.80
CA PHE A 91 8.11 12.70 1.13
C PHE A 91 7.89 11.51 0.18
N SER A 92 8.06 10.29 0.69
CA SER A 92 7.87 9.08 -0.10
C SER A 92 6.37 8.76 -0.31
N HIS A 93 6.06 7.78 -1.16
CA HIS A 93 4.67 7.46 -1.50
C HIS A 93 3.88 6.92 -0.28
N GLN A 94 4.50 6.09 0.55
CA GLN A 94 3.82 5.42 1.66
C GLN A 94 3.30 6.41 2.74
N PRO A 95 4.08 7.38 3.24
CA PRO A 95 3.58 8.43 4.13
C PRO A 95 2.44 9.27 3.53
N ALA A 96 2.45 9.50 2.20
CA ALA A 96 1.36 10.21 1.54
C ALA A 96 0.05 9.42 1.61
N ILE A 97 0.09 8.11 1.37
CA ILE A 97 -1.08 7.23 1.53
C ILE A 97 -1.57 7.21 2.98
N GLU A 98 -0.67 7.23 3.97
CA GLU A 98 -1.06 7.30 5.38
C GLU A 98 -1.74 8.61 5.75
N LEU A 99 -1.29 9.75 5.20
CA LEU A 99 -1.97 11.03 5.36
C LEU A 99 -3.37 11.01 4.72
N ILE A 100 -3.48 10.50 3.49
CA ILE A 100 -4.77 10.35 2.81
C ILE A 100 -5.73 9.52 3.65
N LYS A 101 -5.25 8.41 4.22
CA LYS A 101 -6.04 7.56 5.10
C LYS A 101 -6.51 8.31 6.35
N LYS A 102 -5.64 9.12 6.98
CA LYS A 102 -6.00 9.96 8.12
C LYS A 102 -7.07 11.00 7.76
N TRP A 103 -6.92 11.66 6.61
CA TRP A 103 -7.89 12.67 6.15
C TRP A 103 -9.25 12.07 5.82
N TYR A 104 -9.24 10.92 5.14
CA TYR A 104 -10.45 10.16 4.86
C TYR A 104 -11.17 9.76 6.15
N SER A 105 -10.47 9.14 7.11
CA SER A 105 -11.08 8.72 8.38
C SER A 105 -11.53 9.89 9.27
N ALA A 106 -10.95 11.08 9.12
CA ALA A 106 -11.36 12.27 9.87
C ALA A 106 -12.63 12.93 9.31
N SER A 107 -12.88 12.79 8.00
CA SER A 107 -13.98 13.45 7.28
C SER A 107 -15.07 12.48 6.81
N HIS A 108 -14.86 11.18 6.97
CA HIS A 108 -15.75 10.13 6.52
C HIS A 108 -15.79 8.95 7.50
N ALA A 109 -17.00 8.48 7.80
CA ALA A 109 -17.24 7.37 8.73
C ALA A 109 -17.16 5.99 8.06
N ALA A 110 -17.15 5.94 6.73
CA ALA A 110 -17.08 4.68 5.98
C ALA A 110 -15.72 3.99 6.16
N GLU A 111 -15.71 2.67 6.01
CA GLU A 111 -14.49 1.89 6.14
C GLU A 111 -13.46 2.30 5.09
N TRP A 112 -12.18 2.26 5.48
CA TRP A 112 -11.09 2.56 4.55
C TRP A 112 -11.07 1.64 3.34
N ASP A 113 -11.50 0.39 3.46
CA ASP A 113 -11.43 -0.60 2.39
C ASP A 113 -12.61 -0.56 1.40
N ASP A 114 -13.58 0.33 1.58
CA ASP A 114 -14.65 0.59 0.61
C ASP A 114 -14.10 1.41 -0.57
N ASP A 115 -13.96 0.77 -1.73
CA ASP A 115 -13.41 1.39 -2.94
C ASP A 115 -14.32 2.50 -3.49
N ASP A 116 -15.64 2.31 -3.48
CA ASP A 116 -16.59 3.27 -4.07
C ASP A 116 -16.73 4.50 -3.17
N ALA A 117 -16.83 4.30 -1.86
CA ALA A 117 -16.92 5.40 -0.89
C ALA A 117 -15.66 6.29 -0.93
N PHE A 118 -14.47 5.68 -1.02
CA PHE A 118 -13.23 6.45 -1.14
C PHE A 118 -13.17 7.27 -2.43
N VAL A 119 -13.55 6.67 -3.56
CA VAL A 119 -13.54 7.38 -4.84
C VAL A 119 -14.54 8.54 -4.83
N ALA A 120 -15.75 8.33 -4.30
CA ALA A 120 -16.74 9.39 -4.16
C ALA A 120 -16.26 10.54 -3.24
N TRP A 121 -15.53 10.19 -2.18
CA TRP A 121 -14.88 11.18 -1.30
C TRP A 121 -13.79 11.96 -2.03
N MET A 122 -12.96 11.29 -2.83
CA MET A 122 -11.87 11.91 -3.58
C MET A 122 -12.37 12.79 -4.73
N ASP A 123 -13.51 12.44 -5.34
CA ASP A 123 -14.14 13.24 -6.40
C ASP A 123 -14.62 14.63 -5.91
N ASN A 124 -14.65 14.90 -4.60
CA ASN A 124 -14.95 16.21 -4.03
C ASN A 124 -13.70 16.86 -3.38
N PRO A 125 -13.06 17.85 -4.04
CA PRO A 125 -11.86 18.50 -3.53
C PRO A 125 -12.04 19.21 -2.18
N GLU A 126 -13.25 19.66 -1.84
CA GLU A 126 -13.53 20.33 -0.58
C GLU A 126 -13.23 19.44 0.64
N ASN A 127 -13.27 18.12 0.45
CA ASN A 127 -12.95 17.16 1.52
C ASN A 127 -11.48 17.18 1.95
N TYR A 128 -10.57 17.66 1.10
CA TYR A 128 -9.14 17.62 1.39
C TYR A 128 -8.37 18.89 1.03
N LYS A 129 -8.99 19.90 0.41
CA LYS A 129 -8.30 21.15 0.04
C LYS A 129 -7.66 21.83 1.25
N ASP A 130 -8.35 21.84 2.39
CA ASP A 130 -7.90 22.54 3.59
C ASP A 130 -6.69 21.82 4.20
N TYR A 131 -6.67 20.48 4.14
CA TYR A 131 -5.50 19.71 4.53
C TYR A 131 -4.30 20.00 3.62
N ILE A 132 -4.51 20.12 2.31
CA ILE A 132 -3.44 20.49 1.36
C ILE A 132 -2.94 21.92 1.63
N GLN A 133 -3.83 22.87 1.88
CA GLN A 133 -3.45 24.24 2.25
C GLN A 133 -2.65 24.28 3.55
N TYR A 134 -3.09 23.52 4.56
CA TYR A 134 -2.36 23.37 5.81
C TYR A 134 -0.96 22.79 5.59
N LEU A 135 -0.81 21.75 4.76
CA LEU A 135 0.51 21.21 4.41
C LEU A 135 1.41 22.25 3.70
N LYS A 136 0.86 23.06 2.80
CA LYS A 136 1.59 24.16 2.15
C LYS A 136 2.09 25.17 3.19
N ALA A 137 1.22 25.59 4.11
CA ALA A 137 1.58 26.50 5.19
C ALA A 137 2.66 25.91 6.10
N GLN A 138 2.54 24.63 6.46
CA GLN A 138 3.53 23.93 7.28
C GLN A 138 4.91 23.88 6.60
N ARG A 139 4.96 23.61 5.29
CA ARG A 139 6.23 23.64 4.54
C ARG A 139 6.86 25.03 4.53
N VAL A 140 6.07 26.07 4.26
CA VAL A 140 6.57 27.46 4.29
C VAL A 140 7.10 27.79 5.68
N SER A 141 6.37 27.42 6.74
CA SER A 141 6.82 27.58 8.12
C SER A 141 8.15 26.88 8.38
N GLN A 142 8.32 25.63 7.95
CA GLN A 142 9.58 24.89 8.12
C GLN A 142 10.74 25.56 7.38
N SER A 143 10.49 26.07 6.17
CA SER A 143 11.49 26.82 5.41
C SER A 143 11.89 28.11 6.12
N LEU A 144 10.92 28.87 6.65
CA LEU A 144 11.19 30.09 7.43
C LEU A 144 11.93 29.78 8.74
N SER A 145 11.58 28.70 9.45
CA SER A 145 12.32 28.27 10.64
C SER A 145 13.77 27.97 10.32
N SER A 146 14.05 27.27 9.22
CA SER A 146 15.44 26.98 8.81
C SER A 146 16.25 28.24 8.48
N LEU A 147 15.61 29.30 7.99
CA LEU A 147 16.26 30.60 7.75
C LEU A 147 16.46 31.39 9.06
N SER A 148 15.63 31.16 10.07
CA SER A 148 15.78 31.79 11.38
C SER A 148 16.98 31.25 12.16
N ASP A 149 17.36 29.99 11.91
CA ASP A 149 18.48 29.35 12.60
C ASP A 149 19.84 29.92 12.15
N SER A 150 19.93 30.52 10.96
CA SER A 150 21.12 31.19 10.43
C SER A 150 21.00 32.73 10.53
N SER A 151 21.81 33.33 11.41
CA SER A 151 21.80 34.79 11.61
C SER A 151 22.09 35.60 10.33
N SER A 152 22.84 35.06 9.37
CA SER A 152 23.13 35.72 8.09
C SER A 152 21.95 35.67 7.11
N ASP A 153 21.22 34.56 7.05
CA ASP A 153 20.11 34.42 6.10
C ASP A 153 18.88 35.18 6.61
N LEU A 154 18.69 35.23 7.93
CA LEU A 154 17.68 36.07 8.56
C LEU A 154 17.89 37.56 8.26
N GLN A 155 19.14 38.03 8.21
CA GLN A 155 19.46 39.41 7.81
C GLN A 155 19.21 39.67 6.32
N ALA A 156 19.32 38.66 5.46
CA ALA A 156 19.05 38.76 4.02
C ALA A 156 17.56 38.64 3.66
N LEU A 157 16.71 38.20 4.59
CA LEU A 157 15.29 37.96 4.37
C LEU A 157 14.51 39.20 3.88
N PRO A 158 14.70 40.42 4.42
CA PRO A 158 14.03 41.62 3.91
C PRO A 158 14.38 41.91 2.44
N GLN A 159 15.65 41.80 2.05
CA GLN A 159 16.09 41.95 0.65
C GLN A 159 15.47 40.88 -0.24
N GLY A 160 15.42 39.62 0.22
CA GLY A 160 14.76 38.53 -0.51
C GLY A 160 13.28 38.79 -0.75
N LEU A 161 12.55 39.28 0.26
CA LEU A 161 11.15 39.69 0.14
C LEU A 161 10.98 40.85 -0.85
N SER A 162 11.87 41.85 -0.84
CA SER A 162 11.82 42.95 -1.81
C SER A 162 11.97 42.44 -3.25
N MET A 163 12.94 41.55 -3.51
CA MET A 163 13.15 40.96 -4.83
C MET A 163 11.96 40.10 -5.29
N LEU A 164 11.26 39.44 -4.36
CA LEU A 164 10.02 38.71 -4.66
C LEU A 164 8.89 39.67 -5.05
N LEU A 165 8.67 40.72 -4.26
CA LEU A 165 7.60 41.71 -4.49
C LEU A 165 7.80 42.47 -5.81
N ASP A 166 9.04 42.71 -6.24
CA ASP A 166 9.33 43.37 -7.52
C ASP A 166 9.08 42.48 -8.74
N LYS A 167 9.05 41.15 -8.56
CA LYS A 167 8.69 40.19 -9.62
C LYS A 167 7.19 39.88 -9.68
N MET A 168 6.41 40.36 -8.71
CA MET A 168 4.98 40.14 -8.65
C MET A 168 4.21 41.24 -9.39
N ASP A 169 3.02 40.90 -9.89
CA ASP A 169 2.12 41.90 -10.43
C ASP A 169 1.61 42.84 -9.32
N PRO A 170 1.22 44.09 -9.67
CA PRO A 170 0.81 45.09 -8.68
C PRO A 170 -0.37 44.65 -7.81
N SER A 171 -1.30 43.85 -8.34
CA SER A 171 -2.51 43.43 -7.63
C SER A 171 -2.21 42.40 -6.54
N ARG A 172 -1.40 41.37 -6.85
CA ARG A 172 -0.97 40.35 -5.88
C ARG A 172 0.02 40.90 -4.86
N ARG A 173 0.88 41.84 -5.28
CA ARG A 173 1.78 42.57 -4.38
C ARG A 173 0.99 43.31 -3.30
N ALA A 174 -0.05 44.06 -3.68
CA ALA A 174 -0.87 44.80 -2.72
C ALA A 174 -1.58 43.86 -1.73
N GLN A 175 -2.12 42.74 -2.22
CA GLN A 175 -2.75 41.72 -1.36
C GLN A 175 -1.76 41.13 -0.36
N LEU A 176 -0.57 40.72 -0.81
CA LEU A 176 0.43 40.11 0.06
C LEU A 176 0.92 41.07 1.15
N VAL A 177 1.14 42.35 0.80
CA VAL A 177 1.54 43.38 1.78
C VAL A 177 0.48 43.58 2.84
N GLU A 178 -0.79 43.59 2.46
CA GLU A 178 -1.90 43.73 3.40
C GLU A 178 -2.02 42.52 4.33
N GLU A 179 -1.88 41.29 3.80
CA GLU A 179 -1.89 40.08 4.64
C GLU A 179 -0.69 40.02 5.59
N ILE A 180 0.51 40.40 5.14
CA ILE A 180 1.69 40.48 6.03
C ILE A 180 1.48 41.53 7.12
N ARG A 181 0.90 42.70 6.78
CA ARG A 181 0.58 43.73 7.77
C ARG A 181 -0.38 43.20 8.83
N LYS A 182 -1.45 42.49 8.43
CA LYS A 182 -2.39 41.87 9.38
C LYS A 182 -1.71 40.87 10.33
N VAL A 183 -0.70 40.15 9.85
CA VAL A 183 0.06 39.17 10.67
C VAL A 183 1.01 39.86 11.64
N LEU A 184 1.57 41.02 11.27
CA LEU A 184 2.56 41.75 12.08
C LEU A 184 1.96 42.72 13.11
N GLY A 185 0.67 43.06 12.98
CA GLY A 185 -0.03 44.04 13.83
C GLY A 185 -0.14 45.41 13.18
#